data_AF-A0A6N2DMR0-F1
#
_entry.id   AF-A0A6N2DMR0-F1
#
_cell.length_a   1.000
_cell.length_b   1.000
_cell.length_c   1.000
_cell.angle_alpha   90.00
_cell.angle_beta   90.00
_cell.angle_gamma   90.00
#
_symmetry.space_group_name_H-M   'P 1'
#
loop_
_entity.id
_entity.type
_entity.pdbx_description
1 polymer ?
#
loop_
_entity_poly.entity_id
_entity_poly.type
_entity_poly.pdbx_seq_one_letter_code
_entity_poly.pdbx_strand_id
1 'polypeptide(L)' 'RFLGLEVEGDAVLDPGLGLPTDFARQIVEQVGNYGEIFEEHLSPLGLERGVNSLWTEGGILYAPPYR' A
#
# COMPACT_ATOMS: atom_id res chain seq x y z
N ARG A 1 -14.22 4.95 -3.55
CA ARG A 1 -14.17 3.98 -2.44
C ARG A 1 -12.70 3.67 -2.16
N PHE A 2 -12.11 4.21 -1.10
CA PHE A 2 -10.74 3.91 -0.69
C PHE A 2 -10.75 2.74 0.29
N LEU A 3 -9.96 1.70 0.03
CA LEU A 3 -9.92 0.48 0.89
C LEU A 3 -11.30 -0.13 1.21
N GLY A 4 -12.28 0.02 0.32
CA GLY A 4 -13.61 -0.47 0.62
C GLY A 4 -14.48 0.49 1.47
N LEU A 5 -14.13 1.76 1.61
CA LEU A 5 -14.99 2.79 2.23
C LEU A 5 -15.26 3.95 1.29
N GLU A 6 -16.47 4.52 1.33
CA GLU A 6 -16.81 5.73 0.59
C GLU A 6 -16.04 6.92 1.20
N VAL A 7 -15.42 7.72 0.35
CA VAL A 7 -14.68 8.92 0.78
C VAL A 7 -15.53 10.11 0.36
N GLU A 8 -15.95 10.93 1.32
CA GLU A 8 -16.69 12.17 1.07
C GLU A 8 -15.76 13.39 1.22
N GLY A 9 -15.70 14.25 0.21
CA GLY A 9 -15.00 15.53 0.23
C GLY A 9 -13.65 15.57 -0.50
N ASP A 10 -13.14 16.80 -0.72
CA ASP A 10 -11.91 17.10 -1.49
C ASP A 10 -10.62 17.03 -0.64
N ALA A 11 -10.68 16.54 0.60
CA ALA A 11 -9.49 16.39 1.41
C ALA A 11 -8.76 15.11 0.99
N VAL A 12 -7.86 15.25 0.00
CA VAL A 12 -6.98 14.23 -0.58
C VAL A 12 -6.18 13.39 0.46
N LEU A 13 -6.29 13.68 1.76
CA LEU A 13 -5.53 13.04 2.84
C LEU A 13 -6.38 12.58 4.04
N ASP A 14 -7.69 12.84 4.09
CA ASP A 14 -8.58 12.28 5.11
C ASP A 14 -9.53 11.25 4.49
N PRO A 15 -9.19 9.95 4.56
CA PRO A 15 -10.00 8.89 3.98
C PRO A 15 -11.26 8.56 4.79
N GLY A 16 -11.61 9.34 5.82
CA GLY A 16 -12.71 9.02 6.75
C GLY A 16 -12.40 7.81 7.64
N LEU A 17 -11.11 7.47 7.79
CA LEU A 17 -10.64 6.33 8.59
C LEU A 17 -10.47 6.67 10.08
N GLY A 18 -10.71 7.93 10.48
CA GLY A 18 -10.41 8.41 11.83
C GLY A 18 -8.91 8.44 12.14
N LEU A 19 -8.07 8.47 11.09
CA LEU A 19 -6.62 8.53 11.21
C LEU A 19 -6.12 9.95 10.96
N PRO A 20 -4.98 10.34 11.55
CA PRO A 20 -4.28 11.57 11.17
C PRO A 20 -4.01 11.64 9.66
N THR A 21 -4.03 12.84 9.07
CA THR A 21 -3.84 13.05 7.62
C THR A 21 -2.47 12.65 7.11
N ASP A 22 -1.52 12.39 8.01
CA ASP A 22 -0.17 11.95 7.72
C ASP A 22 0.05 10.44 7.92
N PHE A 23 -1.01 9.66 8.17
CA PHE A 23 -0.90 8.23 8.48
C PHE A 23 -0.11 7.46 7.41
N ALA A 24 -0.30 7.78 6.13
CA ALA A 24 0.39 7.10 5.03
C ALA A 24 1.91 7.31 5.09
N ARG A 25 2.35 8.54 5.42
CA ARG A 25 3.77 8.82 5.69
C ARG A 25 4.24 8.04 6.90
N GLN A 26 3.49 8.07 8.01
CA GLN A 26 3.86 7.35 9.22
C GLN A 26 4.03 5.84 8.99
N ILE A 27 3.20 5.23 8.14
CA ILE A 27 3.31 3.80 7.78
C ILE A 27 4.63 3.56 7.05
N VAL A 28 4.90 4.30 5.97
CA VAL A 28 6.11 4.10 5.16
C VAL A 28 7.38 4.39 5.99
N GLU A 29 7.35 5.38 6.88
CA GLU A 29 8.47 5.67 7.80
C GLU A 29 8.77 4.53 8.77
N GLN A 30 7.74 3.81 9.24
CA GLN A 30 7.90 2.78 10.26
C GLN A 30 8.22 1.40 9.69
N VAL A 31 7.63 1.05 8.55
CA VAL A 31 7.72 -0.32 7.99
C VAL A 31 8.13 -0.37 6.52
N GLY A 32 8.30 0.78 5.86
CA GLY A 32 8.55 0.84 4.43
C GLY A 32 7.31 0.53 3.58
N ASN A 33 7.53 0.48 2.27
CA ASN A 33 6.53 0.05 1.30
C ASN A 33 6.50 -1.48 1.13
N TYR A 34 5.51 -2.00 0.40
CA TYR A 34 5.36 -3.45 0.18
C TYR A 34 6.59 -4.11 -0.44
N GLY A 35 7.28 -3.41 -1.34
CA GLY A 35 8.54 -3.83 -1.92
C GLY A 35 9.58 -4.10 -0.85
N GLU A 36 9.84 -3.11 -0.01
CA GLU A 36 10.83 -3.18 1.07
C GLU A 36 10.51 -4.30 2.06
N ILE A 37 9.25 -4.40 2.50
CA ILE A 37 8.80 -5.43 3.44
C ILE A 37 9.06 -6.84 2.90
N PHE A 38 8.70 -7.11 1.65
CA PHE A 38 8.91 -8.43 1.05
C PHE A 38 10.40 -8.74 0.87
N GLU A 39 11.22 -7.77 0.43
CA GLU A 39 12.66 -7.98 0.26
C GLU A 39 13.34 -8.30 1.60
N GLU A 40 12.92 -7.63 2.67
CA GLU A 40 13.48 -7.87 4.00
C GLU A 40 13.06 -9.22 4.58
N HIS A 41 11.81 -9.65 4.38
CA HIS A 41 11.23 -10.78 5.13
C HIS A 41 11.08 -12.07 4.31
N LEU A 42 10.83 -11.97 3.00
CA LEU A 42 10.46 -13.11 2.16
C LEU A 42 11.56 -13.49 1.17
N SER A 43 12.30 -12.52 0.62
CA SER A 43 13.44 -12.82 -0.27
C SER A 43 14.51 -13.72 0.37
N PRO A 44 14.85 -13.60 1.68
CA PRO A 44 15.80 -14.52 2.33
C PRO A 44 15.34 -15.98 2.38
N LEU A 45 14.03 -16.24 2.18
CA LEU A 45 13.47 -17.58 2.08
C LEU A 45 13.63 -18.18 0.66
N GLY A 46 14.22 -17.43 -0.27
CA GLY A 46 14.38 -17.83 -1.68
C GLY A 46 13.07 -17.74 -2.47
N LEU A 47 12.09 -16.97 -1.99
CA LEU A 47 10.82 -16.77 -2.68
C LEU A 47 10.96 -15.66 -3.73
N GLU A 48 10.60 -15.99 -4.97
CA GLU A 48 10.39 -14.98 -6.00
C GLU A 48 9.06 -14.26 -5.77
N ARG A 49 8.97 -13.00 -6.20
CA ARG A 49 7.74 -12.19 -6.12
C ARG A 49 6.55 -12.89 -6.78
N GLY A 50 6.73 -13.37 -8.00
CA GLY A 50 5.69 -14.05 -8.77
C GLY A 50 4.38 -13.26 -8.79
N VAL A 51 3.30 -13.89 -8.31
CA VAL A 51 1.97 -13.25 -8.22
C VAL A 51 1.95 -12.01 -7.31
N ASN A 52 2.89 -11.90 -6.37
CA ASN A 52 3.02 -10.75 -5.48
C ASN A 52 3.73 -9.54 -6.12
N SER A 53 4.16 -9.63 -7.37
CA SER A 53 4.65 -8.47 -8.12
C SER A 53 3.54 -7.44 -8.37
N LEU A 54 3.94 -6.22 -8.74
CA LEU A 54 2.99 -5.21 -9.21
C LEU A 54 2.23 -5.71 -10.44
N TRP A 55 0.98 -5.27 -10.60
CA TRP A 55 0.18 -5.60 -11.77
C TRP A 55 0.82 -5.17 -13.10
N THR A 56 1.59 -4.08 -13.10
CA THR A 56 2.37 -3.60 -14.25
C THR A 56 3.58 -4.48 -14.57
N GLU A 57 3.98 -5.35 -13.64
CA GLU A 57 5.12 -6.24 -13.73
C GLU A 57 4.69 -7.72 -13.80
N GLY A 58 3.42 -7.97 -14.15
CA GLY A 58 2.89 -9.32 -14.34
C GLY A 58 2.40 -10.01 -13.07
N GLY A 59 2.37 -9.32 -11.92
CA GLY A 59 1.72 -9.84 -10.70
C GLY A 59 0.26 -9.41 -10.58
N ILE A 60 -0.33 -9.62 -9.41
CA ILE A 60 -1.73 -9.26 -9.11
C ILE A 60 -1.86 -8.14 -8.08
N LEU A 61 -0.74 -7.58 -7.60
CA LEU A 61 -0.77 -6.50 -6.64
C LEU A 61 -1.14 -5.18 -7.32
N TYR A 62 -2.35 -4.71 -7.05
CA TYR A 62 -2.91 -3.45 -7.54
C TYR A 62 -3.37 -2.59 -6.36
N ALA A 63 -2.75 -1.43 -6.18
CA ALA A 63 -3.23 -0.41 -5.26
C ALA A 63 -4.23 0.49 -5.99
N PRO A 64 -5.50 0.56 -5.53
CA PRO A 64 -6.46 1.51 -6.09
C PRO A 64 -5.92 2.95 -5.99
N PRO A 65 -6.17 3.80 -6.99
CA PRO A 65 -5.70 5.19 -6.96
C PRO A 65 -6.29 5.91 -5.75
N TYR A 66 -5.44 6.64 -5.04
CA TYR A 66 -5.85 7.55 -3.96
C TYR A 66 -6.26 8.88 -4.58
N ARG A 67 -7.57 9.03 -4.81
CA ARG A 67 -8.23 10.16 -5.47
C ARG A 67 -9.68 10.25 -5.05
#